data_AF-A0A8E0IQB9-F1
#
_entry.id   AF-A0A8E0IQB9-F1
#
_cell.length_a   1.000
_cell.length_b   1.000
_cell.length_c   1.000
_cell.angle_alpha   90.00
_cell.angle_beta   90.00
_cell.angle_gamma   90.00
#
_symmetry.space_group_name_H-M   'P 1'
#
loop_
_entity.id
_entity.type
_entity.pdbx_description
1 polymer ?
#
loop_
_entity_poly.entity_id
_entity_poly.type
_entity_poly.pdbx_seq_one_letter_code
_entity_poly.pdbx_strand_id
1 'polypeptide(L)'
;MALKKLFQHVRKIFQELGINIDDLSTGTLIKLVAKYPGLLRRPIMMDDKRLQVGYNEDEIRRFLPRSVRTMELQQAQLLAGF
;
A
#
# COMPACT_ATOMS: atom_id res chain seq x y z
N MET A 1 -0.10 -12.75 -1.14
CA MET A 1 0.91 -11.69 -0.91
C MET A 1 0.31 -10.28 -0.80
N ALA A 2 -0.66 -9.86 -1.61
CA ALA A 2 -1.20 -8.48 -1.58
C ALA A 2 -1.99 -8.12 -0.30
N LEU A 3 -2.80 -9.05 0.23
CA LEU A 3 -3.66 -8.81 1.39
C LEU A 3 -2.86 -8.48 2.66
N LYS A 4 -1.70 -9.12 2.86
CA LYS A 4 -0.82 -8.88 4.02
C LYS A 4 -0.30 -7.44 4.08
N LYS A 5 -0.12 -6.76 2.94
CA LYS A 5 0.38 -5.37 2.87
C LYS A 5 -0.63 -4.37 3.47
N LEU A 6 -1.94 -4.68 3.42
CA LEU A 6 -3.02 -3.84 3.95
C LEU A 6 -3.07 -3.80 5.49
N PHE A 7 -2.64 -4.89 6.16
CA PHE A 7 -2.82 -5.08 7.60
C PHE A 7 -1.52 -5.04 8.41
N GLN A 8 -0.36 -4.68 7.83
CA GLN A 8 0.95 -4.84 8.51
C GLN A 8 1.03 -4.22 9.92
N HIS A 9 0.48 -3.02 10.14
CA HIS A 9 0.46 -2.40 11.47
C HIS A 9 -0.64 -2.96 12.39
N VAL A 10 -1.72 -3.45 11.79
CA VAL A 10 -2.90 -3.95 12.52
C VAL A 10 -2.70 -5.40 12.92
N ARG A 11 -1.78 -6.11 12.28
CA ARG A 11 -1.38 -7.48 12.65
C ARG A 11 -0.91 -7.57 14.10
N LYS A 12 -0.26 -6.52 14.62
CA LYS A 12 0.12 -6.46 16.05
C LYS A 12 -1.11 -6.38 16.96
N ILE A 13 -2.10 -5.56 16.61
CA ILE A 13 -3.37 -5.45 17.34
C ILE A 13 -4.10 -6.81 17.34
N PHE A 14 -4.12 -7.51 16.20
CA PHE A 14 -4.70 -8.84 16.11
C PHE A 14 -3.97 -9.89 16.95
N GLN A 15 -2.64 -9.85 16.99
CA GLN A 15 -1.83 -10.71 17.87
C GLN A 15 -2.08 -10.42 19.36
N GLU A 16 -2.17 -9.16 19.75
CA GLU A 16 -2.50 -8.75 21.13
C GLU A 16 -3.91 -9.20 21.55
N LEU A 17 -4.84 -9.32 20.59
CA LEU A 17 -6.19 -9.84 20.78
C LEU A 17 -6.30 -11.37 20.66
N GLY A 18 -5.18 -12.08 20.43
CA GLY A 18 -5.15 -13.54 20.27
C GLY A 18 -5.81 -14.04 18.97
N ILE A 19 -6.04 -13.17 17.99
CA ILE A 19 -6.67 -13.50 16.71
C ILE A 19 -5.57 -13.61 15.65
N ASN A 20 -5.43 -14.77 15.03
CA ASN A 20 -4.52 -14.95 13.91
C ASN A 20 -5.25 -14.64 12.59
N ILE A 21 -4.83 -13.57 11.90
CA ILE A 21 -5.37 -13.19 10.59
C ILE A 21 -5.20 -14.29 9.54
N ASP A 22 -4.10 -15.06 9.61
CA ASP A 22 -3.82 -16.12 8.64
C ASP A 22 -4.84 -17.28 8.74
N ASP A 23 -5.59 -17.37 9.85
CA ASP A 23 -6.62 -18.40 10.07
C ASP A 23 -8.03 -17.92 9.67
N LEU A 24 -8.19 -16.64 9.33
CA LEU A 24 -9.49 -16.08 8.93
C LEU A 24 -9.77 -16.35 7.45
N SER A 25 -11.00 -16.80 7.15
CA SER A 25 -11.48 -16.84 5.77
C SER A 25 -11.50 -15.43 5.15
N THR A 26 -11.35 -15.35 3.83
CA THR A 26 -11.44 -14.06 3.10
C THR A 26 -12.75 -13.35 3.36
N GLY A 27 -13.88 -14.07 3.41
CA GLY A 27 -15.19 -13.51 3.70
C GLY A 27 -15.28 -12.92 5.11
N THR A 28 -14.71 -13.60 6.11
CA THR A 28 -14.65 -13.10 7.49
C THR A 28 -13.80 -11.84 7.57
N LEU A 29 -12.65 -11.82 6.89
CA LEU A 29 -11.75 -10.66 6.86
C LEU A 29 -12.42 -9.43 6.22
N ILE A 30 -13.15 -9.62 5.12
CA ILE A 30 -13.91 -8.55 4.46
C ILE A 30 -14.97 -7.97 5.41
N LYS A 31 -15.73 -8.83 6.09
CA LYS A 31 -16.74 -8.40 7.08
C LYS A 31 -16.11 -7.59 8.22
N LEU A 32 -14.94 -8.03 8.69
CA LEU A 32 -14.23 -7.39 9.77
C LEU A 32 -13.72 -5.99 9.39
N VAL A 33 -13.15 -5.86 8.20
CA VAL A 33 -12.75 -4.57 7.62
C VAL A 33 -13.93 -3.63 7.42
N ALA A 34 -15.05 -4.15 6.90
CA ALA A 34 -16.26 -3.37 6.70
C ALA A 34 -16.80 -2.84 8.04
N LYS A 35 -16.70 -3.64 9.11
CA LYS A 35 -17.11 -3.24 10.47
C LYS A 35 -16.13 -2.25 11.11
N TYR A 36 -14.84 -2.40 10.88
CA TYR A 36 -13.79 -1.54 11.43
C TYR A 36 -12.83 -1.06 10.33
N PRO A 37 -13.18 -0.02 9.56
CA PRO A 37 -12.37 0.44 8.44
C PRO A 37 -10.95 0.91 8.82
N GLY A 38 -10.77 1.33 10.09
CA GLY A 38 -9.46 1.71 10.64
C GLY A 38 -8.43 0.58 10.69
N LEU A 39 -8.86 -0.67 10.48
CA LEU A 39 -7.96 -1.82 10.34
C LEU A 39 -7.15 -1.79 9.04
N LEU A 40 -7.55 -0.96 8.06
CA LEU A 40 -6.80 -0.80 6.82
C LEU A 40 -5.79 0.35 6.95
N ARG A 41 -4.55 0.08 6.55
CA ARG A 41 -3.55 1.15 6.43
C ARG A 41 -3.94 2.10 5.28
N ARG A 42 -3.90 3.40 5.57
CA ARG A 42 -4.22 4.49 4.64
C ARG A 42 -2.98 5.36 4.37
N PRO A 43 -2.90 6.09 3.25
CA PRO A 43 -3.79 6.04 2.08
C PRO A 43 -3.65 4.72 1.29
N ILE A 44 -4.66 4.38 0.46
CA ILE A 44 -4.63 3.23 -0.46
C ILE A 44 -4.79 3.77 -1.87
N MET A 45 -3.84 3.47 -2.75
CA MET A 45 -3.86 3.86 -4.16
C MET A 45 -3.72 2.62 -5.02
N MET A 46 -4.51 2.50 -6.08
CA MET A 46 -4.46 1.34 -6.97
C MET A 46 -4.77 1.71 -8.42
N ASP A 47 -4.14 0.98 -9.33
CA ASP A 47 -4.45 0.93 -10.77
C ASP A 47 -4.54 -0.56 -11.19
N ASP A 48 -4.74 -0.84 -12.48
CA ASP A 48 -4.87 -2.20 -13.00
C ASP A 48 -3.64 -3.11 -12.72
N LYS A 49 -2.48 -2.54 -12.42
CA LYS A 49 -1.19 -3.22 -12.31
C LYS A 49 -0.52 -3.05 -10.95
N ARG A 50 -0.98 -2.13 -10.12
CA ARG A 50 -0.24 -1.65 -8.94
C ARG A 50 -1.19 -1.39 -7.79
N LEU A 51 -0.71 -1.72 -6.60
CA LEU A 51 -1.37 -1.41 -5.33
C LEU A 51 -0.33 -0.82 -4.38
N GLN A 52 -0.63 0.37 -3.87
CA GLN A 52 0.15 1.06 -2.85
C GLN A 52 -0.68 1.23 -1.59
N VAL A 53 -0.04 0.93 -0.46
CA VAL A 53 -0.66 1.00 0.86
C VAL A 53 0.26 1.79 1.77
N GLY A 54 -0.25 2.90 2.30
CA GLY A 54 0.55 3.91 3.00
C GLY A 54 1.30 4.82 2.05
N TYR A 55 1.84 5.91 2.59
CA TYR A 55 2.66 6.85 1.85
C TYR A 55 4.12 6.39 1.80
N ASN A 56 4.68 6.36 0.59
CA ASN A 56 6.10 6.25 0.34
C ASN A 56 6.38 7.03 -0.96
N GLU A 57 7.28 8.01 -0.88
CA GLU A 57 7.51 8.97 -1.97
C GLU A 57 8.10 8.32 -3.23
N ASP A 58 8.97 7.32 -3.09
CA ASP A 58 9.54 6.62 -4.23
C ASP A 58 8.52 5.66 -4.86
N GLU A 59 7.74 4.96 -4.02
CA GLU A 59 6.75 4.00 -4.50
C GLU A 59 5.56 4.68 -5.19
N ILE A 60 5.15 5.88 -4.75
CA ILE A 60 4.00 6.61 -5.32
C ILE A 60 4.30 7.17 -6.72
N ARG A 61 5.56 7.53 -7.01
CA ARG A 61 5.99 7.99 -8.35
C ARG A 61 5.73 6.95 -9.43
N ARG A 62 5.59 5.66 -9.07
CA ARG A 62 5.23 4.59 -10.00
C ARG A 62 3.86 4.82 -10.65
N PHE A 63 2.92 5.48 -9.98
CA PHE A 63 1.59 5.76 -10.55
C PHE A 63 1.61 6.84 -11.63
N LEU A 64 2.72 7.57 -11.78
CA LEU A 64 2.87 8.56 -12.84
C LEU A 64 3.06 7.88 -14.21
N PRO A 65 2.52 8.48 -15.30
CA PRO A 65 2.78 8.05 -16.66
C PRO A 65 4.28 7.92 -16.96
N ARG A 66 4.64 7.05 -17.91
CA ARG A 66 6.05 6.84 -18.30
C ARG A 66 6.72 8.14 -18.75
N SER A 67 6.01 8.97 -19.53
CA SER A 67 6.51 10.26 -20.03
C SER A 67 6.93 11.21 -18.90
N VAL A 68 6.09 11.33 -17.87
CA VAL A 68 6.37 12.16 -16.69
C VAL A 68 7.62 11.66 -15.98
N ARG A 69 7.75 10.34 -15.78
CA ARG A 69 8.94 9.76 -15.13
C ARG A 69 10.23 9.99 -15.91
N THR A 70 10.17 9.94 -17.24
CA THR A 70 11.33 10.24 -18.10
C THR A 70 11.72 11.71 -17.99
N MET A 71 10.75 12.63 -17.99
CA MET A 71 11.00 14.06 -17.83
C MET A 71 11.64 14.39 -16.48
N GLU A 72 11.10 13.86 -15.39
CA GLU A 72 11.64 14.05 -14.04
C GLU A 72 13.08 13.53 -13.91
N LEU A 73 13.39 12.39 -14.54
CA LEU A 73 14.75 11.84 -14.56
C LEU A 73 15.71 12.75 -15.33
N GLN A 74 15.32 13.22 -16.51
CA GLN A 74 16.13 14.14 -17.30
C GLN A 74 16.40 15.43 -16.54
N GLN A 75 15.38 15.99 -15.89
CA GLN A 75 15.52 17.19 -15.07
C GLN A 75 16.47 16.97 -13.88
N ALA A 76 16.37 15.82 -13.20
CA ALA A 76 17.28 15.47 -12.12
C ALA A 76 18.73 15.31 -12.58
N GLN A 77 18.96 14.75 -13.78
CA GLN A 77 20.30 14.62 -14.38
C GLN A 77 20.93 15.98 -14.67
N LEU A 78 20.16 16.90 -15.30
CA LEU A 78 20.61 18.26 -15.58
C LEU A 78 20.97 19.03 -14.30
N LEU A 79 20.14 18.92 -13.26
CA LEU A 79 20.39 19.58 -11.96
C LEU A 79 21.62 19.01 -11.24
N ALA A 80 21.93 17.74 -11.46
CA ALA A 80 23.11 17.08 -10.90
C ALA A 80 24.39 17.33 -11.72
N GLY A 81 24.31 18.12 -12.80
CA GLY A 81 25.47 18.51 -13.61
C GLY A 81 25.97 17.42 -14.57
N PHE A 82 25.08 16.48 -14.95
CA PHE A 82 25.32 15.48 -15.99
C PHE A 82 24.82 15.93 -17.36
#